data_AF-A0A8T4KBR0-F1
#
_entry.id   AF-A0A8T4KBR0-F1
#
_cell.length_a   1.000
_cell.length_b   1.000
_cell.length_c   1.000
_cell.angle_alpha   90.00
_cell.angle_beta   90.00
_cell.angle_gamma   90.00
#
_symmetry.space_group_name_H-M   'P 1'
#
loop_
_entity.id
_entity.type
_entity.pdbx_description
1 polymer ?
#
loop_
_entity_poly.entity_id
_entity_poly.type
_entity_poly.pdbx_seq_one_letter_code
_entity_poly.pdbx_strand_id
1 'polypeptide(L)'
;MKKLHSAATIALSAIAFVIYMLFYDILIPGIPNGSYRLAVGPLFAVPALLLLIGQVAIGGLMILFAVSSLKGEKLSGNNFSKSLLVASVITLLFAFTYVIYPLYGPFYYIVFATGSAPAGVIFVEAAWTVVMIAASTLLIKKLHGIKMSHALLIAVMSIIFITVAAS
;
A
#
# COMPACT_ATOMS: atom_id res chain seq x y z
N MET A 1 -1.38 8.72 -23.41
CA MET A 1 -1.36 7.75 -22.28
C MET A 1 -0.74 8.32 -20.99
N LYS A 2 0.42 8.99 -21.02
CA LYS A 2 1.08 9.54 -19.80
C LYS A 2 0.15 10.38 -18.92
N LYS A 3 -0.61 11.32 -19.50
CA LYS A 3 -1.58 12.16 -18.77
C LYS A 3 -2.68 11.36 -18.05
N LEU A 4 -3.13 10.25 -18.65
CA LEU A 4 -4.17 9.39 -18.06
C LEU A 4 -3.64 8.65 -16.81
N HIS A 5 -2.42 8.12 -16.89
CA HIS A 5 -1.79 7.45 -15.74
C HIS A 5 -1.53 8.44 -14.59
N SER A 6 -1.10 9.67 -14.90
CA SER A 6 -0.91 10.72 -13.89
C SER A 6 -2.22 11.09 -13.19
N ALA A 7 -3.31 11.31 -13.94
CA ALA A 7 -4.61 11.61 -13.35
C ALA A 7 -5.14 10.47 -12.48
N ALA A 8 -5.04 9.22 -12.97
CA ALA A 8 -5.44 8.04 -12.22
C ALA A 8 -4.61 7.87 -10.94
N THR A 9 -3.29 8.08 -11.00
CA THR A 9 -2.40 8.04 -9.82
C THR A 9 -2.85 9.05 -8.78
N ILE A 10 -3.12 10.29 -9.18
CA ILE A 10 -3.57 11.35 -8.25
C ILE A 10 -4.91 10.96 -7.61
N ALA A 11 -5.88 10.50 -8.41
CA ALA A 11 -7.20 10.11 -7.90
C ALA A 11 -7.11 8.93 -6.91
N LEU A 12 -6.37 7.87 -7.26
CA LEU A 12 -6.18 6.70 -6.40
C LEU A 12 -5.47 7.08 -5.09
N SER A 13 -4.42 7.91 -5.18
CA SER A 13 -3.71 8.41 -4.00
C SER A 13 -4.59 9.30 -3.12
N ALA A 14 -5.45 10.14 -3.70
CA ALA A 14 -6.38 10.95 -2.94
C ALA A 14 -7.41 10.10 -2.18
N ILE A 15 -7.93 9.03 -2.80
CA ILE A 15 -8.82 8.09 -2.13
C ILE A 15 -8.09 7.36 -0.99
N ALA A 16 -6.87 6.88 -1.24
CA ALA A 16 -6.05 6.24 -0.20
C ALA A 16 -5.76 7.19 0.97
N PHE A 17 -5.47 8.47 0.69
CA PHE A 17 -5.29 9.51 1.71
C PHE A 17 -6.53 9.68 2.58
N VAL A 18 -7.71 9.77 1.96
CA VAL A 18 -8.98 9.89 2.69
C VAL A 18 -9.21 8.66 3.57
N ILE A 19 -8.91 7.46 3.07
CA ILE A 19 -9.01 6.24 3.86
C ILE A 19 -8.05 6.30 5.06
N TYR A 20 -6.79 6.72 4.88
CA TYR A 20 -5.87 6.90 6.00
C TYR A 20 -6.39 7.93 7.01
N MET A 21 -6.88 9.08 6.56
CA MET A 21 -7.43 10.09 7.48
C MET A 21 -8.61 9.57 8.31
N LEU A 22 -9.46 8.73 7.71
CA LEU A 22 -10.68 8.25 8.34
C LEU A 22 -10.47 6.99 9.20
N PHE A 23 -9.55 6.10 8.80
CA PHE A 23 -9.45 4.74 9.36
C PHE A 23 -8.06 4.36 9.86
N TYR A 24 -6.98 5.02 9.41
CA TYR A 24 -5.64 4.71 9.92
C TYR A 24 -5.45 5.32 11.31
N ASP A 25 -4.95 4.51 12.23
CA ASP A 25 -4.62 4.94 13.58
C ASP A 25 -3.45 4.13 14.11
N ILE A 26 -2.66 4.76 14.99
CA ILE A 26 -1.54 4.12 15.67
C ILE A 26 -1.96 3.96 17.12
N LEU A 27 -2.00 2.71 17.60
CA LEU A 27 -2.33 2.45 19.00
C LEU A 27 -1.10 2.68 19.88
N ILE A 28 -1.18 3.69 20.74
CA ILE A 28 -0.15 4.04 21.72
C ILE A 28 -0.47 3.33 23.04
N PRO A 29 0.44 2.47 23.54
CA PRO A 29 0.32 1.89 24.86
C PRO A 29 0.21 2.96 25.95
N GLY A 30 -0.78 2.85 26.84
CA GLY A 30 -0.93 3.74 28.00
C GLY A 30 -1.81 4.98 27.81
N ILE A 31 -2.39 5.21 26.62
CA ILE A 31 -3.38 6.29 26.38
C ILE A 31 -4.80 5.69 26.40
N PRO A 32 -5.80 6.31 27.08
CA PRO A 32 -7.20 5.87 27.01
C PRO A 32 -7.69 5.87 25.56
N ASN A 33 -8.22 4.73 25.08
CA ASN A 33 -8.55 4.42 23.68
C ASN A 33 -7.36 4.31 22.70
N GLY A 34 -6.12 4.48 23.16
CA GLY A 34 -4.88 4.23 22.41
C GLY A 34 -4.67 5.08 21.14
N SER A 35 -5.62 5.89 20.71
CA SER A 35 -5.61 6.52 19.38
C SER A 35 -4.64 7.70 19.30
N TYR A 36 -3.54 7.54 18.58
CA TYR A 36 -2.65 8.65 18.22
C TYR A 36 -3.37 9.70 17.37
N ARG A 37 -4.25 9.26 16.46
CA ARG A 37 -5.00 10.16 15.58
C ARG A 37 -5.91 11.10 16.39
N LEU A 38 -6.62 10.58 17.38
CA LEU A 38 -7.46 11.41 18.25
C LEU A 38 -6.62 12.34 19.13
N ALA A 39 -5.44 11.90 19.59
CA ALA A 39 -4.54 12.70 20.41
C ALA A 39 -3.95 13.89 19.63
N VAL A 40 -3.62 13.70 18.36
CA VAL A 40 -2.97 14.73 17.51
C VAL A 40 -3.99 15.54 16.69
N GLY A 41 -5.20 15.02 16.50
CA GLY A 41 -6.28 15.71 15.82
C GLY A 41 -5.93 16.06 14.37
N PRO A 42 -6.23 17.28 13.88
CA PRO A 42 -5.99 17.66 12.48
C PRO A 42 -4.52 17.54 12.02
N LEU A 43 -3.55 17.62 12.94
CA LEU A 43 -2.13 17.51 12.62
C LEU A 43 -1.74 16.10 12.13
N PHE A 44 -2.60 15.09 12.33
CA PHE A 44 -2.42 13.73 11.79
C PHE A 44 -2.41 13.67 10.25
N ALA A 45 -2.92 14.71 9.58
CA ALA A 45 -2.85 14.82 8.12
C ALA A 45 -1.42 14.78 7.56
N VAL A 46 -0.45 15.34 8.30
CA VAL A 46 0.96 15.38 7.87
C VAL A 46 1.58 13.97 7.83
N PRO A 47 1.58 13.17 8.91
CA PRO A 47 2.12 11.81 8.85
C PRO A 47 1.36 10.91 7.87
N ALA A 48 0.03 11.03 7.76
CA ALA A 48 -0.75 10.27 6.77
C ALA A 48 -0.35 10.62 5.33
N LEU A 49 -0.08 11.89 5.04
CA LEU A 49 0.38 12.34 3.73
C LEU A 49 1.80 11.85 3.43
N LEU A 50 2.70 11.90 4.42
CA LEU A 50 4.07 11.40 4.28
C LEU A 50 4.08 9.88 4.02
N LEU A 51 3.25 9.12 4.73
CA LEU A 51 3.08 7.68 4.51
C LEU A 51 2.63 7.40 3.07
N LEU A 52 1.57 8.07 2.61
CA LEU A 52 1.05 7.93 1.25
C LEU A 52 2.12 8.26 0.20
N ILE A 53 2.79 9.42 0.33
CA ILE A 53 3.82 9.84 -0.63
C ILE A 53 4.97 8.83 -0.63
N GLY A 54 5.40 8.36 0.55
CA GLY A 54 6.44 7.35 0.69
C GLY A 54 6.07 6.05 -0.04
N GLN A 55 4.89 5.51 0.26
CA GLN A 55 4.41 4.26 -0.35
C GLN A 55 4.28 4.36 -1.88
N VAL A 56 3.71 5.47 -2.38
CA VAL A 56 3.50 5.65 -3.82
C VAL A 56 4.81 5.97 -4.55
N ALA A 57 5.60 6.94 -4.06
CA ALA A 57 6.81 7.38 -4.74
C ALA A 57 7.93 6.36 -4.65
N ILE A 58 8.23 5.85 -3.45
CA ILE A 58 9.29 4.85 -3.26
C ILE A 58 8.85 3.52 -3.87
N GLY A 59 7.60 3.09 -3.66
CA GLY A 59 7.07 1.89 -4.31
C GLY A 59 7.12 1.98 -5.84
N GLY A 60 6.77 3.14 -6.40
CA GLY A 60 6.87 3.40 -7.84
C GLY A 60 8.32 3.35 -8.35
N LEU A 61 9.27 3.91 -7.61
CA LEU A 61 10.70 3.81 -7.93
C LEU A 61 11.19 2.37 -7.87
N MET A 62 10.85 1.61 -6.82
CA MET A 62 11.22 0.20 -6.68
C MET A 62 10.73 -0.63 -7.87
N ILE A 63 9.45 -0.47 -8.25
CA ILE A 63 8.88 -1.17 -9.41
C ILE A 63 9.60 -0.75 -10.70
N LEU A 64 9.87 0.55 -10.88
CA LEU A 64 10.62 1.05 -12.04
C LEU A 64 12.01 0.41 -12.13
N PHE A 65 12.79 0.44 -11.05
CA PHE A 65 14.14 -0.13 -11.03
C PHE A 65 14.13 -1.64 -11.27
N ALA A 66 13.21 -2.37 -10.63
CA ALA A 66 13.08 -3.81 -10.82
C ALA A 66 12.74 -4.17 -12.27
N VAL A 67 11.75 -3.48 -12.87
CA VAL A 67 11.37 -3.71 -14.28
C VAL A 67 12.51 -3.34 -15.23
N SER A 68 13.14 -2.19 -15.03
CA SER A 68 14.25 -1.72 -15.89
C SER A 68 15.45 -2.66 -15.81
N SER A 69 15.79 -3.15 -14.61
CA SER A 69 16.88 -4.13 -14.41
C SER A 69 16.59 -5.44 -15.15
N LEU A 70 15.37 -5.97 -15.03
CA LEU A 70 14.98 -7.24 -15.68
C LEU A 70 14.92 -7.15 -17.20
N LYS A 71 14.65 -5.97 -17.75
CA LYS A 71 14.55 -5.76 -19.20
C LYS A 71 15.83 -5.23 -19.85
N GLY A 72 16.80 -4.75 -19.06
CA GLY A 72 17.95 -4.01 -19.58
C GLY A 72 17.55 -2.67 -20.22
N GLU A 73 16.43 -2.08 -19.81
CA GLU A 73 15.92 -0.82 -20.38
C GLU A 73 16.34 0.39 -19.54
N LYS A 74 16.65 1.51 -20.20
CA LYS A 74 16.88 2.80 -19.52
C LYS A 74 15.63 3.26 -18.78
N LEU A 75 15.84 3.93 -17.65
CA LEU A 75 14.77 4.59 -16.89
C LEU A 75 14.08 5.62 -17.79
N SER A 76 12.76 5.51 -17.94
CA SER A 76 11.97 6.42 -18.77
C SER A 76 10.79 6.99 -18.01
N GLY A 77 10.41 8.23 -18.29
CA GLY A 77 9.27 8.88 -17.65
C GLY A 77 7.92 8.18 -17.92
N ASN A 78 7.81 7.43 -19.03
CA ASN A 78 6.64 6.62 -19.32
C ASN A 78 6.59 5.37 -18.42
N ASN A 79 7.72 4.67 -18.25
CA ASN A 79 7.82 3.53 -17.33
C ASN A 79 7.60 3.99 -15.89
N PHE A 80 8.14 5.15 -15.50
CA PHE A 80 7.91 5.73 -14.17
C PHE A 80 6.42 6.01 -13.91
N SER A 81 5.71 6.61 -14.88
CA SER A 81 4.27 6.91 -14.71
C SER A 81 3.43 5.63 -14.59
N LYS A 82 3.82 4.54 -15.27
CA LYS A 82 3.18 3.22 -15.11
C LYS A 82 3.48 2.63 -13.74
N SER A 83 4.73 2.71 -13.27
CA SER A 83 5.12 2.21 -11.96
C SER A 83 4.43 2.96 -10.82
N LEU A 84 4.27 4.28 -10.93
CA LEU A 84 3.49 5.09 -9.98
C LEU A 84 2.01 4.70 -9.97
N LEU A 85 1.43 4.42 -11.14
CA LEU A 85 0.06 3.92 -11.23
C LEU A 85 -0.08 2.57 -10.52
N VAL A 86 0.86 1.65 -10.73
CA VAL A 86 0.88 0.38 -9.98
C VAL A 86 0.97 0.66 -8.48
N ALA A 87 1.96 1.44 -8.03
CA ALA A 87 2.19 1.72 -6.62
C ALA A 87 0.97 2.38 -5.94
N SER A 88 0.27 3.29 -6.62
CA SER A 88 -0.97 3.90 -6.10
C SER A 88 -2.12 2.89 -6.00
N VAL A 89 -2.25 1.93 -6.93
CA VAL A 89 -3.22 0.82 -6.78
C VAL A 89 -2.87 -0.05 -5.58
N ILE A 90 -1.60 -0.44 -5.41
CA ILE A 90 -1.18 -1.27 -4.26
C ILE A 90 -1.44 -0.51 -2.95
N THR A 91 -1.08 0.77 -2.91
CA THR A 91 -1.29 1.63 -1.74
C THR A 91 -2.77 1.77 -1.40
N LEU A 92 -3.64 1.95 -2.40
CA LEU A 92 -5.07 2.00 -2.17
C LEU A 92 -5.63 0.67 -1.64
N LEU A 93 -5.24 -0.46 -2.23
CA LEU A 93 -5.66 -1.77 -1.75
C LEU A 93 -5.17 -2.05 -0.32
N PHE A 94 -3.95 -1.61 0.00
CA PHE A 94 -3.42 -1.68 1.35
C PHE A 94 -4.19 -0.76 2.30
N ALA A 95 -4.54 0.46 1.90
CA ALA A 95 -5.34 1.38 2.70
C ALA A 95 -6.71 0.78 3.04
N PHE A 96 -7.34 0.03 2.12
CA PHE A 96 -8.59 -0.68 2.38
C PHE A 96 -8.47 -1.73 3.50
N THR A 97 -7.27 -2.21 3.84
CA THR A 97 -7.07 -3.08 5.02
C THR A 97 -7.55 -2.40 6.31
N TYR A 98 -7.41 -1.07 6.43
CA TYR A 98 -7.91 -0.30 7.58
C TYR A 98 -9.45 -0.15 7.58
N VAL A 99 -10.10 -0.30 6.42
CA VAL A 99 -11.57 -0.31 6.31
C VAL A 99 -12.12 -1.69 6.64
N ILE A 100 -11.45 -2.76 6.20
CA ILE A 100 -11.85 -4.15 6.47
C ILE A 100 -11.65 -4.49 7.96
N TYR A 101 -10.60 -3.94 8.58
CA TYR A 101 -10.27 -4.12 9.99
C TYR A 101 -10.28 -2.78 10.75
N PRO A 102 -11.46 -2.17 10.94
CA PRO A 102 -11.56 -0.96 11.74
C PRO A 102 -11.08 -1.29 13.16
N LEU A 103 -10.18 -0.47 13.71
CA LEU A 103 -9.49 -0.61 15.02
C LEU A 103 -8.24 -1.49 15.07
N TYR A 104 -7.99 -2.34 14.07
CA TYR A 104 -6.83 -3.24 14.10
C TYR A 104 -5.79 -2.99 13.00
N GLY A 105 -6.20 -2.46 11.84
CA GLY A 105 -5.32 -2.29 10.69
C GLY A 105 -4.64 -3.62 10.26
N PRO A 106 -3.58 -3.56 9.43
CA PRO A 106 -2.73 -4.72 9.11
C PRO A 106 -1.91 -5.19 10.32
N PHE A 107 -1.95 -4.45 11.43
CA PHE A 107 -1.18 -4.71 12.64
C PHE A 107 -2.06 -5.19 13.78
N TYR A 108 -3.14 -5.91 13.48
CA TYR A 108 -3.97 -6.49 14.53
C TYR A 108 -3.14 -7.33 15.50
N TYR A 109 -2.07 -7.98 15.04
CA TYR A 109 -1.10 -8.69 15.88
C TYR A 109 -0.39 -7.81 16.93
N ILE A 110 -0.18 -6.52 16.63
CA ILE A 110 0.37 -5.52 17.58
C ILE A 110 -0.73 -5.10 18.58
N VAL A 111 -1.98 -4.97 18.12
CA VAL A 111 -3.14 -4.66 18.98
C VAL A 111 -3.49 -5.83 19.90
N PHE A 112 -3.34 -7.07 19.42
CA PHE A 112 -3.52 -8.32 20.15
C PHE A 112 -2.23 -8.78 20.84
N ALA A 113 -1.40 -7.86 21.34
CA ALA A 113 -0.20 -8.15 22.12
C ALA A 113 -0.44 -9.04 23.37
N THR A 114 -1.69 -9.43 23.64
CA THR A 114 -2.12 -10.28 24.77
C THR A 114 -3.07 -11.43 24.39
N GLY A 115 -3.31 -11.76 23.11
CA GLY A 115 -4.23 -12.86 22.74
C GLY A 115 -4.13 -13.40 21.31
N SER A 116 -4.71 -14.58 21.07
CA SER A 116 -4.80 -15.19 19.74
C SER A 116 -5.85 -14.48 18.87
N ALA A 117 -5.46 -14.05 17.67
CA ALA A 117 -6.40 -13.45 16.73
C ALA A 117 -7.52 -14.45 16.35
N PRO A 118 -8.78 -13.99 16.23
CA PRO A 118 -9.88 -14.86 15.82
C PRO A 118 -9.60 -15.48 14.44
N ALA A 119 -9.85 -16.78 14.27
CA ALA A 119 -9.55 -17.49 13.01
C ALA A 119 -10.16 -16.81 11.77
N GLY A 120 -11.35 -16.22 11.90
CA GLY A 120 -12.00 -15.48 10.81
C GLY A 120 -11.20 -14.27 10.32
N VAL A 121 -10.45 -13.59 11.19
CA VAL A 121 -9.59 -12.44 10.82
C VAL A 121 -8.41 -12.93 9.97
N ILE A 122 -7.79 -14.04 10.35
CA ILE A 122 -6.68 -14.64 9.60
C ILE A 122 -7.12 -15.03 8.18
N PHE A 123 -8.30 -15.63 8.03
CA PHE A 123 -8.83 -16.00 6.70
C PHE A 123 -9.08 -14.79 5.80
N VAL A 124 -9.69 -13.74 6.34
CA VAL A 124 -9.97 -12.52 5.57
C VAL A 124 -8.66 -11.81 5.20
N GLU A 125 -7.63 -11.84 6.06
CA GLU A 125 -6.33 -11.22 5.79
C GLU A 125 -5.58 -11.99 4.70
N ALA A 126 -5.55 -13.33 4.81
CA ALA A 126 -4.96 -14.17 3.78
C ALA A 126 -5.65 -13.96 2.43
N ALA A 127 -6.98 -13.96 2.42
CA ALA A 127 -7.76 -13.71 1.20
C ALA A 127 -7.47 -12.33 0.61
N TRP A 128 -7.43 -11.28 1.43
CA TRP A 128 -7.13 -9.92 0.98
C TRP A 128 -5.69 -9.78 0.45
N THR A 129 -4.74 -10.42 1.11
CA THR A 129 -3.34 -10.48 0.66
C THR A 129 -3.21 -11.15 -0.70
N VAL A 130 -3.93 -12.25 -0.92
CA VAL A 130 -3.99 -12.92 -2.22
C VAL A 130 -4.59 -11.99 -3.30
N VAL A 131 -5.65 -11.25 -2.98
CA VAL A 131 -6.24 -10.25 -3.89
C VAL A 131 -5.22 -9.17 -4.25
N MET A 132 -4.51 -8.62 -3.25
CA MET A 132 -3.47 -7.61 -3.48
C MET A 132 -2.35 -8.16 -4.37
N ILE A 133 -1.84 -9.35 -4.08
CA ILE A 133 -0.79 -9.99 -4.89
C ILE A 133 -1.27 -10.23 -6.31
N ALA A 134 -2.47 -10.79 -6.48
CA ALA A 134 -3.04 -11.09 -7.81
C ALA A 134 -3.25 -9.82 -8.64
N ALA A 135 -3.92 -8.80 -8.07
CA ALA A 135 -4.18 -7.54 -8.76
C ALA A 135 -2.88 -6.83 -9.17
N SER A 136 -1.92 -6.76 -8.24
CA SER A 136 -0.61 -6.14 -8.48
C SER A 136 0.18 -6.87 -9.55
N THR A 137 0.23 -8.21 -9.48
CA THR A 137 0.92 -9.06 -10.44
C THR A 137 0.35 -8.88 -11.85
N LEU A 138 -0.98 -8.93 -11.99
CA LEU A 138 -1.66 -8.75 -13.27
C LEU A 138 -1.43 -7.36 -13.85
N LEU A 139 -1.47 -6.32 -13.01
CA LEU A 139 -1.27 -4.95 -13.43
C LEU A 139 0.18 -4.70 -13.86
N ILE A 140 1.17 -5.18 -13.10
CA ILE A 140 2.59 -5.10 -13.45
C ILE A 140 2.85 -5.82 -14.78
N LYS A 141 2.37 -7.06 -14.92
CA LYS A 141 2.50 -7.83 -16.18
C LYS A 141 1.89 -7.06 -17.34
N LYS A 142 0.67 -6.54 -17.19
CA LYS A 142 -0.06 -5.84 -18.26
C LYS A 142 0.63 -4.55 -18.68
N LEU A 143 1.06 -3.72 -17.73
CA LEU A 143 1.62 -2.40 -18.04
C LEU A 143 3.08 -2.45 -18.48
N HIS A 144 3.86 -3.39 -17.95
CA HIS A 144 5.29 -3.50 -18.21
C HIS A 144 5.65 -4.63 -19.17
N GLY A 145 4.75 -5.58 -19.47
CA GLY A 145 5.02 -6.64 -20.45
C GLY A 145 6.15 -7.59 -20.05
N ILE A 146 6.29 -7.87 -18.76
CA ILE A 146 7.28 -8.82 -18.22
C ILE A 146 6.66 -10.21 -17.97
N LYS A 147 7.51 -11.22 -17.74
CA LYS A 147 7.07 -12.58 -17.37
C LYS A 147 6.24 -12.55 -16.09
N MET A 148 5.24 -13.44 -15.98
CA MET A 148 4.34 -13.52 -14.82
C MET A 148 5.11 -13.76 -13.51
N SER A 149 6.12 -14.64 -13.53
CA SER A 149 6.96 -14.93 -12.36
C SER A 149 7.70 -13.69 -11.86
N HIS A 150 8.22 -12.86 -12.76
CA HIS A 150 8.87 -11.60 -12.39
C HIS A 150 7.87 -10.57 -11.87
N ALA A 151 6.69 -10.47 -12.49
CA ALA A 151 5.63 -9.58 -12.00
C ALA A 151 5.16 -9.97 -10.59
N LEU A 152 5.06 -11.28 -10.32
CA LEU A 152 4.72 -11.82 -9.01
C LEU A 152 5.78 -11.45 -7.98
N LEU A 153 7.06 -11.66 -8.30
CA LEU A 153 8.17 -11.30 -7.40
C LEU A 153 8.14 -9.81 -7.05
N ILE A 154 7.98 -8.93 -8.05
CA ILE A 154 7.89 -7.48 -7.84
C ILE A 154 6.67 -7.14 -6.98
N ALA A 155 5.50 -7.73 -7.26
CA ALA A 155 4.28 -7.51 -6.49
C ALA A 155 4.47 -7.87 -5.01
N VAL A 156 5.03 -9.05 -4.72
CA VAL A 156 5.30 -9.49 -3.35
C VAL A 156 6.27 -8.54 -2.65
N MET A 157 7.38 -8.17 -3.31
CA MET A 157 8.34 -7.22 -2.74
C MET A 157 7.72 -5.84 -2.46
N SER A 158 6.87 -5.34 -3.36
CA SER A 158 6.17 -4.06 -3.17
C SER A 158 5.17 -4.10 -2.01
N ILE A 159 4.45 -5.21 -1.83
CA ILE A 159 3.51 -5.39 -0.72
C ILE A 159 4.26 -5.48 0.61
N ILE A 160 5.38 -6.23 0.67
CA ILE A 160 6.24 -6.27 1.86
C ILE A 160 6.74 -4.87 2.20
N PHE A 161 7.24 -4.12 1.22
CA PHE A 161 7.70 -2.75 1.42
C PHE A 161 6.61 -1.83 1.97
N ILE A 162 5.41 -1.85 1.37
CA ILE A 162 4.28 -1.01 1.82
C ILE A 162 3.85 -1.36 3.24
N THR A 163 3.87 -2.65 3.58
CA THR A 163 3.56 -3.14 4.93
C THR A 163 4.59 -2.63 5.94
N VAL A 164 5.88 -2.74 5.64
CA VAL A 164 6.96 -2.23 6.51
C VAL A 164 6.93 -0.70 6.61
N ALA A 165 6.59 0.01 5.54
CA ALA A 165 6.47 1.47 5.57
C ALA A 165 5.33 1.95 6.47
N ALA A 166 4.32 1.11 6.70
CA ALA A 166 3.16 1.41 7.52
C ALA A 166 3.30 0.96 9.00
N SER A 167 4.31 0.13 9.32
CA SER A 167 4.62 -0.34 10.69
C SER A 167 5.52 0.65 11.41
#